data_AF-A0A2M7EJ67-F1
#
_entry.id   AF-A0A2M7EJ67-F1
#
_cell.length_a   1.000
_cell.length_b   1.000
_cell.length_c   1.000
_cell.angle_alpha   90.00
_cell.angle_beta   90.00
_cell.angle_gamma   90.00
#
_symmetry.space_group_name_H-M   'P 1'
#
loop_
_entity.id
_entity.type
_entity.pdbx_description
1 polymer ?
#
loop_
_entity_poly.entity_id
_entity_poly.type
_entity_poly.pdbx_seq_one_letter_code
_entity_poly.pdbx_strand_id
1 'polypeptide(L)'
;EEENKKVLAIGGKPSSGKVSILGITKAAIYTDSWLSAASFEQTTSVLSNAAIKNQTDNLLGLKENVIIGRLIPVTKELIDKYYSRFVNSYANNQPTLETQETKTS
;
A
#
# COMPACT_ATOMS: atom_id res chain seq x y z
N GLU A 1 5.96 -4.68 14.15
CA GLU A 1 6.49 -4.38 15.50
C GLU A 1 5.41 -4.04 16.53
N GLU A 2 4.35 -3.33 16.16
CA GLU A 2 3.24 -3.02 17.07
C GLU A 2 2.66 -4.26 17.75
N GLU A 3 2.49 -5.36 17.00
CA GLU A 3 1.97 -6.60 17.56
C GLU A 3 2.90 -7.21 18.62
N ASN A 4 4.22 -7.16 18.42
CA ASN A 4 5.19 -7.60 19.43
C ASN A 4 5.09 -6.75 20.71
N LYS A 5 4.83 -5.43 20.60
CA LYS A 5 4.63 -4.55 21.76
C LYS A 5 3.37 -4.92 22.53
N LYS A 6 2.27 -5.26 21.84
CA LYS A 6 1.04 -5.76 22.50
C LYS A 6 1.28 -7.07 23.24
N VAL A 7 1.98 -8.03 22.61
CA VAL A 7 2.31 -9.33 23.22
C VAL A 7 3.18 -9.16 24.47
N LEU A 8 4.16 -8.25 24.43
CA LEU A 8 4.96 -7.89 25.61
C LEU A 8 4.12 -7.28 26.72
N ALA A 9 3.17 -6.40 26.38
CA ALA A 9 2.30 -5.74 27.36
C ALA A 9 1.38 -6.72 28.12
N ILE A 10 0.99 -7.83 27.48
CA ILE A 10 0.22 -8.91 28.11
C ILE A 10 1.11 -9.98 28.78
N GLY A 11 2.41 -9.73 28.92
CA GLY A 11 3.37 -10.66 29.56
C GLY A 11 3.78 -11.85 28.70
N GLY A 12 3.45 -11.84 27.41
CA GLY A 12 3.83 -12.88 26.46
C GLY A 12 5.28 -12.74 25.96
N LYS A 13 5.77 -13.78 25.29
CA LYS A 13 7.11 -13.79 24.67
C LYS A 13 7.06 -13.16 23.27
N PRO A 14 7.82 -12.07 22.98
CA PRO A 14 7.82 -11.45 21.67
C PRO A 14 8.44 -12.35 20.60
N SER A 15 8.04 -12.16 19.35
CA SER A 15 8.63 -12.85 18.20
C SER A 15 10.01 -12.26 17.85
N SER A 16 10.96 -13.13 17.48
CA SER A 16 12.29 -12.76 16.98
C SER A 16 12.42 -13.11 15.50
N GLY A 17 12.88 -12.17 14.68
CA GLY A 17 13.12 -12.36 13.24
C GLY A 17 14.60 -12.32 12.87
N LYS A 18 14.94 -12.85 11.69
CA LYS A 18 16.26 -12.66 11.05
C LYS A 18 16.06 -11.97 9.70
N VAL A 19 16.94 -11.02 9.38
CA VAL A 19 16.92 -10.34 8.08
C VAL A 19 17.38 -11.32 6.99
N SER A 20 16.63 -11.38 5.89
CA SER A 20 16.96 -12.18 4.71
C SER A 20 17.16 -11.28 3.50
N ILE A 21 18.18 -11.56 2.69
CA ILE A 21 18.44 -10.83 1.45
C ILE A 21 17.70 -11.52 0.30
N LEU A 22 16.92 -10.74 -0.44
CA LEU A 22 16.20 -11.20 -1.62
C LEU A 22 16.77 -10.51 -2.87
N GLY A 23 16.88 -11.25 -3.98
CA GLY A 23 17.19 -10.64 -5.28
C GLY A 23 16.02 -9.78 -5.77
N ILE A 24 16.29 -8.88 -6.73
CA ILE A 24 15.33 -7.86 -7.21
C ILE A 24 14.01 -8.50 -7.68
N THR A 25 14.08 -9.53 -8.52
CA THR A 25 12.90 -10.25 -9.03
C THR A 25 12.06 -10.82 -7.89
N LYS A 26 12.71 -11.44 -6.90
CA LYS A 26 12.01 -12.03 -5.75
C LYS A 26 11.38 -10.91 -4.92
N ALA A 27 12.13 -9.87 -4.59
CA ALA A 27 11.60 -8.72 -3.86
C ALA A 27 10.37 -8.08 -4.56
N ALA A 28 10.37 -8.01 -5.90
CA ALA A 28 9.25 -7.46 -6.66
C ALA A 28 7.98 -8.31 -6.61
N ILE A 29 8.09 -9.65 -6.56
CA ILE A 29 6.94 -10.56 -6.44
C ILE A 29 6.39 -10.60 -5.02
N TYR A 30 7.25 -10.46 -4.01
CA TYR A 30 6.88 -10.49 -2.58
C TYR A 30 6.45 -9.11 -2.02
N THR A 31 6.10 -8.15 -2.88
CA THR A 31 5.51 -6.88 -2.43
C THR A 31 4.11 -7.10 -1.84
N ASP A 32 3.69 -6.21 -0.94
CA ASP A 32 2.39 -6.31 -0.26
C ASP A 32 1.19 -6.08 -1.20
N SER A 33 1.42 -5.45 -2.34
CA SER A 33 0.42 -5.20 -3.37
C SER A 33 0.38 -6.35 -4.38
N TRP A 34 -0.69 -7.14 -4.32
CA TRP A 34 -0.88 -8.24 -5.27
C TRP A 34 -1.11 -7.71 -6.69
N LEU A 35 -1.69 -6.51 -6.85
CA LEU A 35 -1.93 -5.90 -8.16
C LEU A 35 -0.60 -5.52 -8.82
N SER A 36 0.30 -4.91 -8.06
CA SER A 36 1.66 -4.62 -8.55
C SER A 36 2.45 -5.88 -8.84
N ALA A 37 2.41 -6.87 -7.95
CA ALA A 37 3.11 -8.14 -8.15
C ALA A 37 2.64 -8.84 -9.43
N ALA A 38 1.32 -8.93 -9.64
CA ALA A 38 0.72 -9.59 -10.79
C ALA A 38 1.05 -8.90 -12.13
N SER A 39 1.27 -7.58 -12.11
CA SER A 39 1.66 -6.79 -13.29
C SER A 39 3.12 -6.97 -13.71
N PHE A 40 3.97 -7.45 -12.81
CA PHE A 40 5.39 -7.66 -13.08
C PHE A 40 5.61 -9.01 -13.78
N GLU A 41 5.31 -10.12 -13.09
CA GLU A 41 5.46 -11.48 -13.62
C GLU A 41 4.51 -12.44 -12.89
N GLN A 42 4.41 -13.70 -13.37
CA GLN A 42 3.68 -14.80 -12.70
C GLN A 42 2.19 -14.49 -12.41
N THR A 43 1.55 -13.70 -13.27
CA THR A 43 0.20 -13.13 -13.11
C THR A 43 -0.85 -14.12 -12.62
N THR A 44 -1.01 -15.28 -13.25
CA THR A 44 -2.02 -16.28 -12.87
C THR A 44 -1.82 -16.79 -11.44
N SER A 45 -0.57 -17.02 -11.03
CA SER A 45 -0.24 -17.52 -9.69
C SER A 45 -0.52 -16.46 -8.64
N VAL A 46 -0.13 -15.20 -8.89
CA VAL A 46 -0.35 -14.08 -7.96
C VAL A 46 -1.86 -13.85 -7.77
N LEU A 47 -2.64 -13.77 -8.86
CA LEU A 47 -4.09 -13.56 -8.79
C LEU A 47 -4.80 -14.72 -8.08
N SER A 48 -4.42 -15.96 -8.35
CA SER A 48 -5.01 -17.14 -7.69
C SER A 48 -4.77 -17.12 -6.19
N ASN A 49 -3.53 -16.82 -5.76
CA ASN A 49 -3.19 -16.74 -4.34
C ASN A 49 -3.92 -15.60 -3.63
N ALA A 50 -4.03 -14.43 -4.27
CA ALA A 50 -4.77 -13.29 -3.72
C ALA A 50 -6.26 -13.63 -3.55
N ALA A 51 -6.88 -14.28 -4.54
CA ALA A 51 -8.28 -14.72 -4.48
C ALA A 51 -8.52 -15.75 -3.36
N ILE A 52 -7.67 -16.79 -3.25
CA ILE A 52 -7.78 -17.82 -2.20
C ILE A 52 -7.66 -17.20 -0.80
N LYS A 53 -6.78 -16.22 -0.64
CA LYS A 53 -6.54 -15.53 0.63
C LYS A 53 -7.52 -14.38 0.90
N ASN A 54 -8.45 -14.11 -0.02
CA ASN A 54 -9.33 -12.95 0.02
C ASN A 54 -8.57 -11.63 0.30
N GLN A 55 -7.44 -11.43 -0.39
CA GLN A 55 -6.58 -10.27 -0.18
C GLN A 55 -7.17 -9.01 -0.82
N THR A 56 -7.10 -7.90 -0.10
CA THR A 56 -7.46 -6.56 -0.60
C THR A 56 -6.19 -5.78 -0.90
N ASP A 57 -6.14 -5.13 -2.07
CA ASP A 57 -5.05 -4.22 -2.41
C ASP A 57 -5.39 -2.81 -1.94
N ASN A 58 -4.50 -2.19 -1.15
CA ASN A 58 -4.71 -0.85 -0.61
C ASN A 58 -4.21 0.25 -1.54
N LEU A 59 -3.61 -0.08 -2.69
CA LEU A 59 -3.25 0.88 -3.74
C LEU A 59 -2.35 2.03 -3.25
N LEU A 60 -1.42 1.73 -2.35
CA LEU A 60 -0.59 2.75 -1.68
C LEU A 60 0.60 3.20 -2.55
N GLY A 61 0.95 2.45 -3.58
CA GLY A 61 2.15 2.67 -4.38
C GLY A 61 1.86 3.37 -5.71
N LEU A 62 2.96 3.64 -6.44
CA LEU A 62 2.89 4.27 -7.74
C LEU A 62 2.26 3.36 -8.79
N LYS A 63 2.66 2.08 -8.84
CA LYS A 63 2.28 1.16 -9.92
C LYS A 63 0.80 0.85 -9.91
N GLU A 64 0.22 0.59 -8.74
CA GLU A 64 -1.19 0.29 -8.59
C GLU A 64 -2.05 1.45 -9.08
N ASN A 65 -1.71 2.67 -8.68
CA ASN A 65 -2.42 3.89 -9.08
C ASN A 65 -2.30 4.15 -10.58
N VAL A 66 -1.14 3.89 -11.19
CA VAL A 66 -0.99 3.96 -12.65
C VAL A 66 -1.87 2.92 -13.36
N ILE A 67 -1.86 1.67 -12.90
CA ILE A 67 -2.63 0.57 -13.51
C ILE A 67 -4.13 0.86 -13.52
N ILE A 68 -4.66 1.40 -12.42
CA ILE A 68 -6.09 1.72 -12.27
C ILE A 68 -6.48 3.11 -12.81
N GLY A 69 -5.51 3.92 -13.24
CA GLY A 69 -5.76 5.26 -13.79
C GLY A 69 -6.10 6.33 -12.75
N ARG A 70 -5.55 6.23 -11.54
CA ARG A 70 -5.68 7.22 -10.46
C ARG A 70 -4.41 8.07 -10.31
N LEU A 71 -4.54 9.20 -9.62
CA LEU A 71 -3.39 10.02 -9.27
C LEU A 71 -2.40 9.21 -8.42
N ILE A 72 -1.14 9.21 -8.83
CA ILE A 72 -0.05 8.57 -8.09
C ILE A 72 0.20 9.29 -6.75
N PRO A 73 0.69 8.58 -5.72
CA PRO A 73 1.02 9.18 -4.44
C PRO A 73 2.28 10.05 -4.58
N VAL A 74 2.07 11.36 -4.76
CA VAL A 74 3.14 12.37 -4.84
C VAL A 74 2.82 13.53 -3.88
N THR A 75 3.76 14.45 -3.73
CA THR A 75 3.55 15.62 -2.87
C THR A 75 2.43 16.50 -3.41
N LYS A 76 1.66 17.10 -2.50
CA LYS A 76 0.59 18.05 -2.83
C LYS A 76 1.10 19.19 -3.71
N GLU A 77 2.31 19.70 -3.43
CA GLU A 77 2.95 20.76 -4.22
C GLU A 77 3.10 20.38 -5.70
N LEU A 78 3.50 19.14 -6.00
CA LEU A 78 3.63 18.68 -7.39
C LEU A 78 2.26 18.60 -8.08
N ILE A 79 1.23 18.18 -7.36
CA ILE A 79 -0.15 18.13 -7.87
C ILE A 79 -0.63 19.56 -8.19
N ASP A 80 -0.48 20.48 -7.24
CA ASP A 80 -0.93 21.86 -7.40
C ASP A 80 -0.15 22.59 -8.51
N LYS A 81 1.15 22.31 -8.65
CA LYS A 81 2.00 22.94 -9.68
C LYS A 81 1.69 22.47 -11.11
N TYR A 82 1.46 21.17 -11.31
CA TYR A 82 1.35 20.58 -12.65
C TYR A 82 -0.06 20.17 -13.06
N TYR A 83 -0.94 19.89 -12.09
CA TYR A 83 -2.23 19.27 -12.34
C TYR A 83 -3.42 20.10 -11.84
N SER A 84 -3.22 21.31 -11.32
CA SER A 84 -4.27 22.19 -10.78
C SER A 84 -5.47 22.40 -11.73
N ARG A 85 -5.27 22.36 -13.06
CA ARG A 85 -6.35 22.44 -14.06
C ARG A 85 -7.14 21.15 -14.27
N PHE A 86 -6.60 20.01 -13.84
CA PHE A 86 -7.13 18.67 -14.07
C PHE A 86 -7.50 17.93 -12.78
N VAL A 87 -7.29 18.52 -11.59
CA VAL A 87 -7.63 17.89 -10.32
C VAL A 87 -9.09 17.46 -10.34
N ASN A 88 -10.02 18.31 -10.76
CA ASN A 88 -11.45 18.00 -10.75
C ASN A 88 -11.88 16.89 -11.73
N SER A 89 -11.09 16.55 -12.77
CA SER A 89 -11.42 15.49 -13.73
C SER A 89 -10.92 14.10 -13.33
N TYR A 90 -9.91 14.05 -12.44
CA TYR A 90 -9.30 12.79 -11.98
C TYR A 90 -9.47 12.57 -10.47
N ALA A 91 -9.88 13.59 -9.72
CA ALA A 91 -10.09 13.55 -8.28
C ALA A 91 -11.54 13.20 -7.96
N ASN A 92 -11.90 11.93 -8.12
CA ASN A 92 -13.02 11.36 -7.37
C ASN A 92 -12.56 11.04 -5.95
N ASN A 93 -12.31 12.10 -5.16
CA ASN A 93 -12.16 12.14 -3.69
C ASN A 93 -12.10 10.75 -3.00
N GLN A 94 -10.92 10.15 -2.94
CA GLN A 94 -10.66 9.12 -1.93
C GLN A 94 -9.74 9.66 -0.85
N PRO A 95 -10.08 9.43 0.43
CA PRO A 95 -9.50 10.15 1.54
C PRO A 95 -8.07 9.67 1.78
N THR A 96 -7.13 10.59 1.83
CA THR A 96 -5.87 10.36 2.54
C THR A 96 -5.71 11.50 3.53
N LEU A 97 -6.17 11.21 4.75
CA LEU A 97 -6.13 12.03 5.96
C LEU A 97 -7.16 13.17 6.01
N GLU A 98 -8.44 12.81 6.24
CA GLU A 98 -9.14 13.55 7.30
C GLU A 98 -8.38 13.26 8.59
N THR A 99 -7.48 14.15 8.98
CA THR A 99 -7.10 14.26 10.38
C THR A 99 -8.41 14.48 11.11
N GLN A 100 -8.91 13.44 11.78
CA GLN A 100 -9.85 13.64 12.86
C GLN A 100 -9.12 14.52 13.86
N GLU A 101 -9.29 15.84 13.75
CA GLU A 101 -9.09 16.73 14.87
C GLU A 101 -9.96 16.15 15.98
N THR A 102 -9.31 15.56 16.97
CA THR A 102 -9.90 15.33 18.27
C THR A 102 -10.42 16.68 18.74
N LYS A 103 -11.72 16.92 18.57
CA LYS A 103 -12.46 17.89 19.36
C LYS A 103 -12.45 17.36 20.79
N THR A 104 -11.36 17.63 21.48
CA THR A 104 -11.32 17.69 22.94
C THR A 104 -11.86 19.06 23.30
N SER A 105 -13.15 19.12 23.67
CA SER A 105 -13.77 20.12 24.55
C SER A 105 -15.07 19.53 25.06
#